data_AF-U2MP42-F1
#
_entry.id   AF-U2MP42-F1
#
_cell.length_a   1.000
_cell.length_b   1.000
_cell.length_c   1.000
_cell.angle_alpha   90.00
_cell.angle_beta   90.00
_cell.angle_gamma   90.00
#
_symmetry.space_group_name_H-M   'P 1'
#
loop_
_entity.id
_entity.type
_entity.pdbx_description
1 polymer ?
#
loop_
_entity_poly.entity_id
_entity_poly.type
_entity_poly.pdbx_seq_one_letter_code
_entity_poly.pdbx_strand_id
1 'polypeptide(L)'
;MYYTGANTTNGLDVNIATQQTQEKPNDTKHFGTSGDCGAAITHKVGNQFEFELKHKASYLCFLPRITNAALASNVFLTKIVVKSNHNIAGKYGLYLDGLKGEGNAKEITLTTKGSGQVPGPWDTGSTKNQTSVTAPGFPISSYTDVANAAYMVIAPGKHTLTIDYHIEDPVTKVKGIITKTLAANDFKANMVYDISANLTPKDYSANYYMWNALEATWTEKSHLFIPYGPAISGQYPLIGTNR
;
A
#
# COMPACT_ATOMS: atom_id res chain seq x y z
N MET A 1 -26.47 22.36 4.06
CA MET A 1 -25.33 22.45 3.12
C MET A 1 -24.88 21.06 2.72
N TYR A 2 -24.44 20.88 1.47
CA TYR A 2 -23.85 19.64 0.97
C TYR A 2 -22.45 19.90 0.41
N TYR A 3 -21.53 18.99 0.70
CA TYR A 3 -20.18 18.94 0.15
C TYR A 3 -20.02 17.61 -0.58
N THR A 4 -19.75 17.65 -1.88
CA THR A 4 -19.71 16.47 -2.74
C THR A 4 -18.29 16.15 -3.27
N GLY A 5 -17.27 16.85 -2.77
CA GLY A 5 -15.89 16.70 -3.24
C GLY A 5 -15.59 17.52 -4.50
N ALA A 6 -14.50 17.17 -5.19
CA ALA A 6 -13.92 17.96 -6.28
C ALA A 6 -14.41 17.58 -7.69
N ASN A 7 -15.11 16.46 -7.85
CA ASN A 7 -15.39 15.83 -9.16
C ASN A 7 -16.89 15.67 -9.47
N THR A 8 -17.74 16.56 -8.97
CA THR A 8 -19.21 16.40 -9.05
C THR A 8 -19.85 17.57 -9.77
N THR A 9 -20.67 17.28 -10.78
CA THR A 9 -21.44 18.28 -11.53
C THR A 9 -22.82 18.57 -10.94
N ASN A 10 -23.28 17.73 -10.01
CA ASN A 10 -24.51 17.88 -9.24
C ASN A 10 -24.18 17.96 -7.74
N GLY A 11 -24.80 18.88 -7.01
CA GLY A 11 -24.54 19.14 -5.59
C GLY A 11 -25.07 18.07 -4.62
N LEU A 12 -25.64 16.98 -5.13
CA LEU A 12 -26.17 15.86 -4.35
C LEU A 12 -25.62 14.49 -4.78
N ASP A 13 -24.76 14.43 -5.79
CA ASP A 13 -24.18 13.17 -6.25
C ASP A 13 -22.72 13.10 -5.83
N VAL A 14 -22.31 11.96 -5.30
CA VAL A 14 -20.92 11.68 -4.90
C VAL A 14 -20.44 10.49 -5.71
N ASN A 15 -19.23 10.60 -6.26
CA ASN A 15 -18.57 9.50 -6.92
C ASN A 15 -17.33 9.09 -6.12
N ILE A 16 -17.39 7.91 -5.50
CA ILE A 16 -16.23 7.30 -4.85
C ILE A 16 -15.38 6.65 -5.93
N ALA A 17 -14.17 7.16 -6.12
CA ALA A 17 -13.31 6.80 -7.24
C ALA A 17 -12.74 5.39 -7.06
N THR A 18 -12.78 4.60 -8.15
CA THR A 18 -12.11 3.30 -8.22
C THR A 18 -10.60 3.44 -8.34
N GLN A 19 -10.12 4.55 -8.89
CA GLN A 19 -8.69 4.88 -8.97
C GLN A 19 -8.42 6.09 -8.09
N GLN A 20 -7.67 5.87 -7.02
CA GLN A 20 -7.24 6.91 -6.08
C GLN A 20 -5.72 7.06 -6.18
N THR A 21 -5.22 8.27 -5.92
CA THR A 21 -3.78 8.54 -5.93
C THR A 21 -3.42 9.39 -4.72
N GLN A 22 -2.48 8.91 -3.92
CA GLN A 22 -1.92 9.67 -2.82
C GLN A 22 -0.49 10.08 -3.18
N GLU A 23 -0.24 11.39 -3.13
CA GLU A 23 1.02 11.99 -3.61
C GLU A 23 2.15 11.89 -2.58
N LYS A 24 1.82 11.78 -1.29
CA LYS A 24 2.78 11.74 -0.19
C LYS A 24 2.30 10.80 0.90
N PRO A 25 3.19 10.11 1.63
CA PRO A 25 2.82 9.39 2.84
C PRO A 25 2.10 10.30 3.84
N ASN A 26 1.16 9.73 4.59
CA ASN A 26 0.40 10.43 5.64
C ASN A 26 -0.28 11.74 5.16
N ASP A 27 -0.90 11.72 3.99
CA ASP A 27 -1.53 12.91 3.38
C ASP A 27 -2.93 12.56 2.86
N THR A 28 -3.90 13.45 3.11
CA THR A 28 -5.32 13.25 2.78
C THR A 28 -5.81 14.19 1.68
N LYS A 29 -4.93 14.90 0.97
CA LYS A 29 -5.33 15.90 -0.05
C LYS A 29 -6.15 15.31 -1.19
N HIS A 30 -5.98 14.02 -1.46
CA HIS A 30 -6.74 13.31 -2.49
C HIS A 30 -8.19 12.99 -2.08
N PHE A 31 -8.58 13.21 -0.82
CA PHE A 31 -9.90 12.81 -0.32
C PHE A 31 -11.04 13.41 -1.14
N GLY A 32 -10.98 14.72 -1.40
CA GLY A 32 -11.98 15.42 -2.19
C GLY A 32 -12.13 14.89 -3.62
N THR A 33 -11.04 14.44 -4.27
CA THR A 33 -11.10 13.83 -5.61
C THR A 33 -11.47 12.34 -5.57
N SER A 34 -11.28 11.69 -4.42
CA SER A 34 -11.49 10.26 -4.21
C SER A 34 -12.91 9.88 -3.77
N GLY A 35 -13.73 10.88 -3.42
CA GLY A 35 -15.13 10.69 -3.04
C GLY A 35 -15.46 11.09 -1.61
N ASP A 36 -14.60 11.88 -0.96
CA ASP A 36 -14.96 12.52 0.30
C ASP A 36 -16.14 13.47 0.09
N CYS A 37 -17.06 13.42 1.04
CA CYS A 37 -18.32 14.14 0.98
C CYS A 37 -18.86 14.35 2.39
N GLY A 38 -19.76 15.31 2.54
CA GLY A 38 -20.36 15.64 3.83
C GLY A 38 -21.66 16.41 3.70
N ALA A 39 -22.47 16.35 4.74
CA ALA A 39 -23.70 17.13 4.83
C ALA A 39 -23.77 17.82 6.18
N ALA A 40 -24.38 19.01 6.20
CA ALA A 40 -24.52 19.82 7.40
C ALA A 40 -25.89 20.48 7.46
N ILE A 41 -26.44 20.59 8.68
CA ILE A 41 -27.53 21.51 8.97
C ILE A 41 -26.90 22.87 9.26
N THR A 42 -27.44 23.91 8.63
CA THR A 42 -26.91 25.27 8.72
C THR A 42 -27.84 26.10 9.61
N HIS A 43 -27.27 26.85 10.55
CA HIS A 43 -28.00 27.71 11.49
C HIS A 43 -27.56 29.16 11.33
N LYS A 44 -28.52 30.09 11.34
CA LYS A 44 -28.23 31.53 11.32
C LYS A 44 -27.87 31.99 12.73
N VAL A 45 -26.70 32.62 12.88
CA VAL A 45 -26.22 33.21 14.14
C VAL A 45 -25.91 34.69 13.88
N GLY A 46 -26.84 35.56 14.29
CA GLY A 46 -26.77 36.99 13.96
C GLY A 46 -26.78 37.23 12.44
N ASN A 47 -25.68 37.77 11.91
CA ASN A 47 -25.48 38.03 10.48
C ASN A 47 -24.63 36.94 9.78
N GLN A 48 -24.31 35.84 10.46
CA GLN A 48 -23.50 34.74 9.94
C GLN A 48 -24.31 33.45 9.86
N PHE A 49 -23.79 32.49 9.10
CA PHE A 49 -24.29 31.13 9.06
C PHE A 49 -23.20 30.20 9.60
N GLU A 50 -23.57 29.38 10.58
CA GLU A 50 -22.70 28.35 11.15
C GLU A 50 -23.20 26.98 10.72
N PHE A 51 -22.25 26.08 10.48
CA PHE A 51 -22.53 24.69 10.17
C PHE A 51 -21.36 23.80 10.59
N GLU A 52 -21.67 22.56 10.95
CA GLU A 52 -20.67 21.53 11.19
C GLU A 52 -20.81 20.47 10.08
N LEU A 53 -19.76 20.32 9.28
CA LEU A 53 -19.76 19.33 8.21
C LEU A 53 -19.54 17.93 8.79
N LYS A 54 -20.54 17.05 8.63
CA LYS A 54 -20.40 15.63 8.96
C LYS A 54 -20.05 14.86 7.70
N HIS A 55 -18.84 14.30 7.65
CA HIS A 55 -18.43 13.47 6.51
C HIS A 55 -19.31 12.22 6.39
N LYS A 56 -19.60 11.82 5.15
CA LYS A 56 -20.49 10.70 4.82
C LYS A 56 -19.77 9.53 4.15
N ALA A 57 -18.48 9.66 3.84
CA ALA A 57 -17.63 8.55 3.40
C ALA A 57 -16.99 7.81 4.60
N SER A 58 -16.39 6.66 4.34
CA SER A 58 -15.54 5.92 5.29
C SER A 58 -14.10 5.88 4.78
N TYR A 59 -13.12 5.78 5.68
CA TYR A 59 -11.70 5.85 5.32
C TYR A 59 -10.92 4.65 5.86
N LEU A 60 -10.02 4.12 5.04
CA LEU A 60 -9.06 3.09 5.43
C LEU A 60 -7.69 3.75 5.60
N CYS A 61 -7.00 3.45 6.69
CA CYS A 61 -5.63 3.89 6.97
C CYS A 61 -4.72 2.66 6.99
N PHE A 62 -3.90 2.50 5.96
CA PHE A 62 -2.98 1.37 5.84
C PHE A 62 -1.66 1.73 6.51
N LEU A 63 -1.22 0.84 7.41
CA LEU A 63 0.01 0.96 8.17
C LEU A 63 0.92 -0.24 7.86
N PRO A 64 1.57 -0.25 6.67
CA PRO A 64 2.44 -1.34 6.26
C PRO A 64 3.78 -1.29 7.01
N ARG A 65 4.35 -2.46 7.29
CA ARG A 65 5.71 -2.61 7.83
C ARG A 65 6.41 -3.85 7.30
N ILE A 66 7.73 -3.87 7.28
CA ILE A 66 8.55 -5.06 6.98
C ILE A 66 9.50 -5.32 8.14
N THR A 67 9.29 -6.37 8.94
CA THR A 67 10.09 -6.62 10.16
C THR A 67 11.58 -6.84 9.89
N ASN A 68 11.95 -7.32 8.71
CA ASN A 68 13.35 -7.37 8.31
C ASN A 68 13.83 -5.96 7.94
N ALA A 69 14.59 -5.32 8.83
CA ALA A 69 15.03 -3.93 8.65
C ALA A 69 15.88 -3.71 7.37
N ALA A 70 16.70 -4.69 6.98
CA ALA A 70 17.52 -4.61 5.77
C ALA A 70 16.66 -4.68 4.50
N LEU A 71 15.56 -5.44 4.54
CA LEU A 71 14.59 -5.45 3.44
C LEU A 71 13.74 -4.17 3.42
N ALA A 72 13.30 -3.71 4.59
CA ALA A 72 12.45 -2.53 4.72
C ALA A 72 13.07 -1.28 4.07
N SER A 73 14.38 -1.08 4.22
CA SER A 73 15.09 0.07 3.63
C SER A 73 15.11 0.09 2.11
N ASN A 74 14.85 -1.05 1.46
CA ASN A 74 15.02 -1.22 0.01
C ASN A 74 13.70 -1.39 -0.74
N VAL A 75 12.59 -1.57 -0.02
CA VAL A 75 11.30 -1.93 -0.61
C VAL A 75 10.28 -0.81 -0.42
N PHE A 76 9.54 -0.53 -1.49
CA PHE A 76 8.57 0.55 -1.54
C PHE A 76 7.18 0.01 -1.83
N LEU A 77 6.16 0.60 -1.19
CA LEU A 77 4.76 0.35 -1.47
C LEU A 77 4.34 1.17 -2.69
N THR A 78 3.99 0.50 -3.80
CA THR A 78 3.69 1.14 -5.09
C THR A 78 2.19 1.31 -5.36
N LYS A 79 1.38 0.38 -4.86
CA LYS A 79 -0.08 0.46 -4.89
C LYS A 79 -0.72 -0.47 -3.86
N ILE A 80 -1.95 -0.15 -3.48
CA ILE A 80 -2.82 -1.00 -2.67
C ILE A 80 -4.10 -1.24 -3.47
N VAL A 81 -4.48 -2.50 -3.66
CA VAL A 81 -5.76 -2.88 -4.27
C VAL A 81 -6.66 -3.45 -3.18
N VAL A 82 -7.83 -2.83 -2.98
CA VAL A 82 -8.84 -3.30 -2.03
C VAL A 82 -10.01 -3.86 -2.80
N LYS A 83 -10.35 -5.12 -2.51
CA LYS A 83 -11.52 -5.83 -3.02
C LYS A 83 -12.51 -6.06 -1.89
N SER A 84 -13.80 -5.93 -2.19
CA SER A 84 -14.89 -6.18 -1.25
C SER A 84 -15.90 -7.20 -1.80
N ASN A 85 -16.64 -7.84 -0.91
CA ASN A 85 -17.78 -8.67 -1.28
C ASN A 85 -18.98 -7.85 -1.80
N HIS A 86 -19.08 -6.57 -1.41
CA HIS A 86 -20.08 -5.61 -1.87
C HIS A 86 -19.43 -4.42 -2.59
N ASN A 87 -20.25 -3.58 -3.22
CA ASN A 87 -19.76 -2.36 -3.84
C ASN A 87 -19.23 -1.41 -2.75
N ILE A 88 -18.04 -0.87 -3.00
CA ILE A 88 -17.33 0.09 -2.13
C ILE A 88 -17.00 1.39 -2.85
N ALA A 89 -17.28 1.45 -4.17
CA ALA A 89 -17.03 2.61 -5.02
C ALA A 89 -18.15 2.78 -6.07
N GLY A 90 -18.12 3.92 -6.75
CA GLY A 90 -19.13 4.32 -7.74
C GLY A 90 -19.96 5.51 -7.28
N LYS A 91 -21.10 5.70 -7.94
CA LYS A 91 -22.02 6.82 -7.71
C LYS A 91 -22.99 6.51 -6.56
N TYR A 92 -23.16 7.50 -5.69
CA TYR A 92 -24.11 7.51 -4.57
C TYR A 92 -24.81 8.87 -4.50
N GLY A 93 -26.07 8.87 -4.06
CA GLY A 93 -26.76 10.09 -3.66
C GLY A 93 -26.35 10.49 -2.24
N LEU A 94 -26.09 11.77 -2.02
CA LEU A 94 -25.71 12.35 -0.73
C LEU A 94 -26.92 12.97 -0.04
N TYR A 95 -27.16 12.52 1.18
CA TYR A 95 -28.25 12.98 2.03
C TYR A 95 -27.73 13.36 3.43
N LEU A 96 -28.57 14.05 4.21
CA LEU A 96 -28.25 14.42 5.59
C LEU A 96 -27.96 13.20 6.47
N ASP A 97 -28.63 12.06 6.23
CA ASP A 97 -28.44 10.82 6.97
C ASP A 97 -27.26 9.99 6.44
N GLY A 98 -26.95 10.03 5.15
CA GLY A 98 -25.77 9.35 4.60
C GLY A 98 -25.74 9.26 3.08
N LEU A 99 -24.82 8.41 2.58
CA LEU A 99 -24.81 8.02 1.18
C LEU A 99 -25.87 6.94 0.93
N LYS A 100 -26.60 7.05 -0.19
CA LYS A 100 -27.63 6.09 -0.61
C LYS A 100 -27.40 5.66 -2.05
N GLY A 101 -27.79 4.42 -2.35
CA GLY A 101 -27.55 3.77 -3.63
C GLY A 101 -26.56 2.62 -3.50
N GLU A 102 -26.45 1.83 -4.56
CA GLU A 102 -25.71 0.57 -4.54
C GLU A 102 -24.25 0.73 -4.95
N GLY A 103 -23.82 1.89 -5.46
CA GLY A 103 -22.55 1.99 -6.18
C GLY A 103 -22.48 1.02 -7.37
N ASN A 104 -21.28 0.83 -7.93
CA ASN A 104 -21.11 -0.09 -9.05
C ASN A 104 -19.75 -0.81 -9.11
N ALA A 105 -18.88 -0.59 -8.12
CA ALA A 105 -17.55 -1.17 -8.11
C ALA A 105 -17.20 -1.77 -6.75
N LYS A 106 -16.65 -2.99 -6.80
CA LYS A 106 -16.19 -3.77 -5.63
C LYS A 106 -14.68 -3.70 -5.41
N GLU A 107 -13.97 -2.96 -6.25
CA GLU A 107 -12.51 -2.86 -6.22
C GLU A 107 -12.09 -1.39 -6.32
N ILE A 108 -11.10 -1.01 -5.53
CA ILE A 108 -10.43 0.29 -5.59
C ILE A 108 -8.92 0.06 -5.61
N THR A 109 -8.24 0.73 -6.53
CA THR A 109 -6.78 0.83 -6.56
C THR A 109 -6.35 2.19 -6.02
N LEU A 110 -5.54 2.19 -4.96
CA LEU A 110 -4.79 3.33 -4.49
C LEU A 110 -3.37 3.27 -5.05
N THR A 111 -2.99 4.24 -5.86
CA THR A 111 -1.60 4.44 -6.29
C THR A 111 -0.87 5.31 -5.26
N THR A 112 0.30 4.86 -4.81
CA THR A 112 1.15 5.60 -3.88
C THR A 112 2.34 6.16 -4.66
N LYS A 113 2.42 7.49 -4.78
CA LYS A 113 3.47 8.13 -5.58
C LYS A 113 4.76 8.23 -4.77
N GLY A 114 5.84 7.66 -5.30
CA GLY A 114 7.16 7.91 -4.74
C GLY A 114 7.66 9.30 -5.10
N SER A 115 8.47 9.86 -4.21
CA SER A 115 9.10 11.17 -4.38
C SER A 115 10.59 11.07 -4.07
N GLY A 116 11.40 11.85 -4.79
CA GLY A 116 12.86 11.84 -4.63
C GLY A 116 13.53 10.72 -5.42
N GLN A 117 14.85 10.67 -5.31
CA GLN A 117 15.72 9.74 -6.01
C GLN A 117 16.24 8.66 -5.06
N VAL A 118 16.29 7.42 -5.53
CA VAL A 118 16.75 6.24 -4.79
C VAL A 118 17.68 5.40 -5.66
N PRO A 119 18.52 4.52 -5.08
CA PRO A 119 19.31 3.57 -5.86
C PRO A 119 18.42 2.73 -6.80
N GLY A 120 18.82 2.68 -8.07
CA GLY A 120 18.20 1.88 -9.12
C GLY A 120 18.98 0.59 -9.41
N PRO A 121 18.85 -0.02 -10.59
CA PRO A 121 19.68 -1.16 -10.98
C PRO A 121 21.15 -0.79 -11.19
N TRP A 122 22.04 -1.78 -11.08
CA TRP A 122 23.42 -1.61 -11.54
C TRP A 122 23.47 -1.54 -13.07
N ASP A 123 24.06 -0.50 -13.64
CA ASP A 123 24.29 -0.42 -15.08
C ASP A 123 25.43 -1.36 -15.48
N THR A 124 25.11 -2.46 -16.16
CA THR A 124 26.13 -3.40 -16.67
C THR A 124 26.77 -2.93 -17.99
N GLY A 125 26.26 -1.84 -18.57
CA GLY A 125 26.70 -1.28 -19.83
C GLY A 125 27.79 -0.22 -19.64
N SER A 126 27.50 0.98 -20.12
CA SER A 126 28.51 2.00 -20.39
C SER A 126 29.11 2.63 -19.13
N THR A 127 28.31 2.84 -18.08
CA THR A 127 28.79 3.55 -16.89
C THR A 127 29.36 2.62 -15.83
N LYS A 128 28.99 1.33 -15.84
CA LYS A 128 29.41 0.33 -14.84
C LYS A 128 29.25 0.84 -13.40
N ASN A 129 28.12 1.48 -13.13
CA ASN A 129 27.85 2.16 -11.86
C ASN A 129 26.40 1.93 -11.41
N GLN A 130 26.16 2.21 -10.12
CA GLN A 130 24.85 2.22 -9.51
C GLN A 130 23.99 3.35 -10.13
N THR A 131 22.85 3.01 -10.74
CA THR A 131 21.93 4.03 -11.26
C THR A 131 21.11 4.68 -10.14
N SER A 132 20.50 5.83 -10.45
CA SER A 132 19.52 6.52 -9.61
C SER A 132 18.18 6.55 -10.35
N VAL A 133 17.10 6.25 -9.65
CA VAL A 133 15.72 6.27 -10.18
C VAL A 133 14.80 7.02 -9.24
N THR A 134 13.70 7.53 -9.76
CA THR A 134 12.63 8.05 -8.89
C THR A 134 12.09 6.92 -8.02
N ALA A 135 11.85 7.20 -6.73
CA ALA A 135 11.22 6.23 -5.83
C ALA A 135 9.92 5.70 -6.46
N PRO A 136 9.70 4.38 -6.51
CA PRO A 136 8.54 3.81 -7.21
C PRO A 136 7.26 3.93 -6.38
N GLY A 137 7.35 4.28 -5.10
CA GLY A 137 6.22 4.36 -4.19
C GLY A 137 6.60 4.93 -2.82
N PHE A 138 5.75 4.68 -1.82
CA PHE A 138 6.00 5.10 -0.45
C PHE A 138 7.05 4.20 0.23
N PRO A 139 7.94 4.75 1.07
CA PRO A 139 8.86 3.95 1.87
C PRO A 139 8.09 3.08 2.88
N ILE A 140 8.68 1.96 3.29
CA ILE A 140 8.13 1.07 4.31
C ILE A 140 9.12 0.95 5.46
N SER A 141 8.67 1.19 6.69
CA SER A 141 9.48 1.07 7.91
C SER A 141 9.50 -0.36 8.47
N SER A 142 10.45 -0.64 9.37
CA SER A 142 10.53 -1.92 10.06
C SER A 142 9.53 -2.08 11.21
N TYR A 143 8.92 -0.99 11.61
CA TYR A 143 7.87 -0.88 12.61
C TYR A 143 6.63 -0.19 12.02
N THR A 144 5.50 -0.30 12.71
CA THR A 144 4.27 0.41 12.33
C THR A 144 4.47 1.91 12.57
N ASP A 145 4.35 2.72 11.52
CA ASP A 145 4.53 4.17 11.58
C ASP A 145 3.45 4.88 10.77
N VAL A 146 2.77 5.83 11.40
CA VAL A 146 1.75 6.67 10.74
C VAL A 146 2.39 7.61 9.71
N ALA A 147 3.67 7.95 9.84
CA ALA A 147 4.36 8.76 8.85
C ALA A 147 4.41 8.09 7.47
N ASN A 148 4.29 6.76 7.41
CA ASN A 148 4.25 5.96 6.18
C ASN A 148 2.83 5.56 5.77
N ALA A 149 1.79 6.15 6.38
CA ALA A 149 0.41 5.76 6.15
C ALA A 149 -0.06 6.05 4.72
N ALA A 150 -0.91 5.16 4.22
CA ALA A 150 -1.67 5.35 2.99
C ALA A 150 -3.17 5.36 3.31
N TYR A 151 -3.94 6.19 2.62
CA TYR A 151 -5.36 6.39 2.88
C TYR A 151 -6.21 6.07 1.65
N MET A 152 -7.38 5.48 1.89
CA MET A 152 -8.35 5.19 0.84
C MET A 152 -9.75 5.56 1.30
N VAL A 153 -10.49 6.26 0.44
CA VAL A 153 -11.90 6.59 0.64
C VAL A 153 -12.75 5.44 0.12
N ILE A 154 -13.70 4.93 0.91
CA ILE A 154 -14.63 3.86 0.53
C ILE A 154 -16.07 4.23 0.90
N ALA A 155 -17.03 3.58 0.24
CA ALA A 155 -18.44 3.66 0.64
C ALA A 155 -18.63 2.99 2.02
N PRO A 156 -19.34 3.63 2.97
CA PRO A 156 -19.71 3.00 4.22
C PRO A 156 -20.52 1.71 4.01
N GLY A 157 -20.52 0.83 5.01
CA GLY A 157 -21.32 -0.38 5.04
C GLY A 157 -20.57 -1.61 5.53
N LYS A 158 -21.27 -2.75 5.51
CA LYS A 158 -20.73 -4.03 5.98
C LYS A 158 -19.95 -4.75 4.88
N HIS A 159 -18.63 -4.78 5.02
CA HIS A 159 -17.71 -5.29 4.00
C HIS A 159 -16.74 -6.31 4.58
N THR A 160 -16.44 -7.34 3.80
CA THR A 160 -15.26 -8.20 3.96
C THR A 160 -14.23 -7.72 2.95
N LEU A 161 -13.00 -7.42 3.39
CA LEU A 161 -12.00 -6.83 2.51
C LEU A 161 -10.85 -7.81 2.23
N THR A 162 -10.41 -7.86 0.98
CA THR A 162 -9.13 -8.47 0.57
C THR A 162 -8.24 -7.35 0.07
N ILE A 163 -7.04 -7.25 0.63
CA ILE A 163 -6.12 -6.13 0.43
C ILE A 163 -4.83 -6.68 -0.14
N ASP A 164 -4.52 -6.31 -1.39
CA ASP A 164 -3.29 -6.67 -2.07
C ASP A 164 -2.32 -5.48 -1.99
N TYR A 165 -1.21 -5.66 -1.27
CA TYR A 165 -0.12 -4.70 -1.16
C TYR A 165 0.92 -5.02 -2.22
N HIS A 166 1.12 -4.10 -3.17
CA HIS A 166 2.14 -4.25 -4.21
C HIS A 166 3.41 -3.54 -3.81
N ILE A 167 4.50 -4.29 -3.72
CA ILE A 167 5.81 -3.80 -3.31
C ILE A 167 6.83 -3.95 -4.44
N GLU A 168 7.80 -3.05 -4.49
CA GLU A 168 8.91 -3.08 -5.45
C GLU A 168 10.23 -2.75 -4.77
N ASP A 169 11.26 -3.54 -5.08
CA ASP A 169 12.65 -3.16 -4.87
C ASP A 169 13.18 -2.49 -6.15
N PRO A 170 13.49 -1.17 -6.14
CA PRO A 170 13.91 -0.43 -7.31
C PRO A 170 15.32 -0.81 -7.80
N VAL A 171 16.13 -1.47 -6.96
CA VAL A 171 17.48 -1.93 -7.30
C VAL A 171 17.42 -3.21 -8.12
N THR A 172 16.71 -4.21 -7.60
CA THR A 172 16.61 -5.52 -8.27
C THR A 172 15.46 -5.60 -9.28
N LYS A 173 14.56 -4.61 -9.28
CA LYS A 173 13.29 -4.59 -10.04
C LYS A 173 12.34 -5.74 -9.71
N VAL A 174 12.58 -6.44 -8.61
CA VAL A 174 11.70 -7.48 -8.10
C VAL A 174 10.43 -6.84 -7.55
N LYS A 175 9.29 -7.40 -7.95
CA LYS A 175 7.95 -6.99 -7.51
C LYS A 175 7.31 -8.11 -6.72
N GLY A 176 6.58 -7.74 -5.68
CA GLY A 176 5.84 -8.67 -4.83
C GLY A 176 4.41 -8.21 -4.61
N ILE A 177 3.53 -9.17 -4.33
CA ILE A 177 2.15 -8.91 -3.88
C ILE A 177 1.96 -9.66 -2.57
N ILE A 178 1.59 -8.95 -1.52
CA ILE A 178 1.28 -9.52 -0.21
C ILE A 178 -0.21 -9.27 0.03
N THR A 179 -0.96 -10.35 0.27
CA THR A 179 -2.41 -10.28 0.47
C THR A 179 -2.77 -10.39 1.94
N LYS A 180 -3.67 -9.51 2.41
CA LYS A 180 -4.29 -9.56 3.73
C LYS A 180 -5.80 -9.60 3.58
N THR A 181 -6.46 -10.53 4.26
CA THR A 181 -7.92 -10.56 4.36
C THR A 181 -8.37 -9.98 5.70
N LEU A 182 -9.45 -9.21 5.67
CA LEU A 182 -10.15 -8.69 6.84
C LEU A 182 -11.54 -9.35 6.88
N ALA A 183 -11.90 -9.89 8.04
CA ALA A 183 -13.24 -10.39 8.27
C ALA A 183 -14.29 -9.27 8.12
N ALA A 184 -15.56 -9.66 7.97
CA ALA A 184 -16.65 -8.71 7.83
C ALA A 184 -16.66 -7.68 8.97
N ASN A 185 -16.63 -6.40 8.61
CA ASN A 185 -16.72 -5.28 9.53
C ASN A 185 -17.72 -4.24 9.02
N ASP A 186 -18.31 -3.48 9.94
CA ASP A 186 -19.18 -2.35 9.62
C ASP A 186 -18.35 -1.06 9.55
N PHE A 187 -18.05 -0.63 8.32
CA PHE A 187 -17.29 0.57 8.03
C PHE A 187 -18.23 1.79 8.03
N LYS A 188 -18.19 2.55 9.11
CA LYS A 188 -19.12 3.65 9.37
C LYS A 188 -18.66 4.94 8.70
N ALA A 189 -19.63 5.77 8.34
CA ALA A 189 -19.35 7.12 7.87
C ALA A 189 -18.56 7.93 8.92
N ASN A 190 -17.70 8.83 8.45
CA ASN A 190 -16.85 9.70 9.27
C ASN A 190 -15.86 8.95 10.20
N MET A 191 -15.48 7.73 9.85
CA MET A 191 -14.53 6.91 10.61
C MET A 191 -13.31 6.56 9.77
N VAL A 192 -12.15 6.60 10.42
CA VAL A 192 -10.88 6.09 9.89
C VAL A 192 -10.58 4.75 10.53
N TYR A 193 -10.32 3.73 9.71
CA TYR A 193 -10.02 2.37 10.17
C TYR A 193 -8.55 2.03 9.91
N ASP A 194 -7.78 1.88 10.99
CA ASP A 194 -6.38 1.51 10.92
C ASP A 194 -6.20 0.03 10.58
N ILE A 195 -5.37 -0.26 9.59
CA ILE A 195 -5.07 -1.59 9.08
C ILE A 195 -3.56 -1.80 9.11
N SER A 196 -3.10 -2.47 10.16
CA SER A 196 -1.71 -2.92 10.26
C SER A 196 -1.45 -4.15 9.37
N ALA A 197 -0.36 -4.10 8.60
CA ALA A 197 0.07 -5.20 7.75
C ALA A 197 1.59 -5.42 7.84
N ASN A 198 2.00 -6.66 8.16
CA ASN A 198 3.39 -7.07 8.03
C ASN A 198 3.61 -7.63 6.63
N LEU A 199 4.38 -6.91 5.81
CA LEU A 199 4.68 -7.23 4.41
C LEU A 199 5.99 -8.00 4.25
N THR A 200 6.56 -8.50 5.34
CA THR A 200 7.75 -9.36 5.26
C THR A 200 7.41 -10.63 4.49
N PRO A 201 8.09 -10.90 3.36
CA PRO A 201 7.91 -12.15 2.63
C PRO A 201 8.18 -13.34 3.57
N LYS A 202 7.28 -14.33 3.55
CA LYS A 202 7.40 -15.52 4.41
C LYS A 202 8.10 -16.69 3.73
N ASP A 203 8.01 -16.77 2.41
CA ASP A 203 8.65 -17.83 1.62
C ASP A 203 9.86 -17.29 0.87
N TYR A 204 11.04 -17.59 1.41
CA TYR A 204 12.31 -17.54 0.69
C TYR A 204 12.70 -18.98 0.34
N SER A 205 12.05 -19.61 -0.65
CA SER A 205 12.58 -20.86 -1.19
C SER A 205 13.75 -20.51 -2.11
N ALA A 206 14.96 -20.41 -1.56
CA ALA A 206 16.17 -20.38 -2.36
C ALA A 206 16.48 -21.82 -2.79
N ASN A 207 16.17 -22.14 -4.05
CA ASN A 207 16.66 -23.35 -4.67
C ASN A 207 18.08 -23.08 -5.14
N TYR A 208 19.06 -23.72 -4.52
CA TYR A 208 20.44 -23.66 -4.98
C TYR A 208 20.65 -24.75 -6.02
N TYR A 209 21.10 -24.35 -7.20
CA TYR A 209 21.50 -25.27 -8.28
C TYR A 209 23.01 -25.18 -8.46
N MET A 210 23.70 -26.32 -8.42
CA MET A 210 25.08 -26.41 -8.87
C MET A 210 25.13 -26.49 -10.41
N TRP A 211 26.28 -26.15 -11.00
CA TRP A 211 26.49 -26.30 -12.44
C TRP A 211 26.12 -27.71 -12.91
N ASN A 212 25.22 -27.80 -13.90
CA ASN A 212 24.67 -29.04 -14.48
C ASN A 212 23.72 -29.87 -13.59
N ALA A 213 23.13 -29.31 -12.54
CA ALA A 213 22.12 -30.01 -11.74
C ALA A 213 20.73 -29.99 -12.41
N LEU A 214 20.13 -31.17 -12.64
CA LEU A 214 18.76 -31.31 -13.16
C LEU A 214 17.69 -31.00 -12.07
N GLU A 215 18.06 -31.11 -10.79
CA GLU A 215 17.23 -30.81 -9.62
C GLU A 215 18.01 -29.96 -8.61
N ALA A 216 17.31 -29.24 -7.73
CA ALA A 216 17.94 -28.37 -6.73
C ALA A 216 18.83 -29.19 -5.79
N THR A 217 20.07 -28.79 -5.61
CA THR A 217 21.02 -29.50 -4.75
C THR A 217 20.79 -29.22 -3.26
N TRP A 218 20.11 -28.11 -2.94
CA TRP A 218 19.68 -27.76 -1.59
C TRP A 218 18.39 -26.92 -1.61
N THR A 219 17.47 -27.26 -0.71
CA THR A 219 16.25 -26.48 -0.39
C THR A 219 16.34 -26.03 1.06
N GLU A 220 16.63 -24.75 1.30
CA GLU A 220 16.51 -24.21 2.66
C GLU A 220 15.05 -23.87 2.94
N LYS A 221 14.40 -24.65 3.81
CA LYS A 221 13.18 -24.21 4.51
C LYS A 221 13.60 -23.48 5.77
N SER A 222 13.59 -22.15 5.69
CA SER A 222 13.56 -21.16 6.78
C SER A 222 13.97 -21.65 8.18
N HIS A 223 15.27 -21.66 8.48
CA HIS A 223 15.74 -21.64 9.86
C HIS A 223 16.65 -20.43 10.05
N LEU A 224 16.15 -19.44 10.81
CA LEU A 224 16.94 -18.37 11.43
C LEU A 224 18.02 -19.03 12.32
N PHE A 225 19.21 -19.27 11.75
CA PHE A 225 20.41 -19.54 12.53
C PHE A 225 21.55 -18.72 11.96
N ILE A 226 21.86 -17.62 12.64
CA ILE A 226 23.19 -17.00 12.58
C ILE A 226 23.93 -17.53 13.81
N PRO A 227 24.93 -18.41 13.68
CA PRO A 227 25.99 -18.48 14.66
C PRO A 227 27.16 -17.64 14.14
N TYR A 228 27.42 -16.59 14.91
CA TYR A 228 28.74 -15.97 15.06
C TYR A 228 29.85 -17.04 15.09
N GLY A 229 30.97 -16.82 14.38
CA GLY A 229 32.16 -17.70 14.41
C GLY A 229 32.86 -17.72 15.78
N PRO A 230 34.10 -18.27 15.94
CA PRO A 230 35.06 -18.71 14.90
C PRO A 230 35.73 -20.10 15.12
N ALA A 231 36.39 -20.65 14.09
CA ALA A 231 37.75 -21.25 14.12
C ALA A 231 38.05 -22.11 12.88
N ILE A 232 39.01 -21.64 12.08
CA ILE A 232 40.11 -22.34 11.40
C ILE A 232 40.15 -23.88 11.46
N SER A 233 40.24 -24.53 10.29
CA SER A 233 41.28 -25.51 9.91
C SER A 233 40.91 -26.26 8.62
N GLY A 234 41.80 -26.25 7.62
CA GLY A 234 41.95 -27.42 6.74
C GLY A 234 41.78 -27.20 5.24
N GLN A 235 42.92 -26.97 4.58
CA GLN A 235 43.27 -27.39 3.21
C GLN A 235 42.51 -26.79 2.01
N TYR A 236 43.18 -25.84 1.35
CA TYR A 236 43.04 -25.60 -0.09
C TYR A 236 43.56 -26.82 -0.89
N PRO A 237 42.88 -27.24 -1.97
CA PRO A 237 43.54 -27.91 -3.07
C PRO A 237 44.14 -26.87 -4.02
N LEU A 238 45.40 -27.13 -4.36
CA LEU A 238 46.27 -26.35 -5.23
C LEU A 238 45.73 -26.29 -6.68
N ILE A 239 45.97 -25.14 -7.30
CA ILE A 239 45.91 -24.96 -8.75
C ILE A 239 46.96 -25.88 -9.39
N GLY A 240 46.51 -26.86 -10.15
CA GLY A 240 47.35 -27.69 -11.01
C GLY A 240 47.08 -27.34 -12.47
N THR A 241 47.92 -26.49 -13.04
CA THR A 241 48.15 -26.44 -14.49
C THR A 241 49.01 -27.64 -14.89
N ASN A 242 48.67 -28.29 -16.01
CA ASN A 242 49.58 -29.04 -16.89
C ASN A 242 48.85 -29.22 -18.24
N ARG A 243 49.30 -28.47 -19.26
CA ARG A 243 50.06 -28.94 -20.45
C ARG A 243 49.20 -29.69 -21.44
#